data_AF-A0A929UDA8-F1
#
_entry.id   AF-A0A929UDA8-F1
#
_cell.length_a   1.000
_cell.length_b   1.000
_cell.length_c   1.000
_cell.angle_alpha   90.00
_cell.angle_beta   90.00
_cell.angle_gamma   90.00
#
_symmetry.space_group_name_H-M   'P 1'
#
loop_
_entity.id
_entity.type
_entity.pdbx_description
1 polymer ?
#
loop_
_entity_poly.entity_id
_entity_poly.type
_entity_poly.pdbx_seq_one_letter_code
_entity_poly.pdbx_strand_id
1 'polypeptide(L)'
;MNQKYRFETFVVGSNNKFAYSAALAVAESPGEAYNPLFLYGGPGLGKTHLMHSIGHFVLDHMPDKKVLYVTSEQFTNEVIDSIRSGKQDTKIMSRFREKYRTVDVLL
;
A
#
# COMPACT_ATOMS: atom_id res chain seq x y z
N MET A 1 0.92 -1.24 -9.74
CA MET A 1 -0.52 -1.42 -9.40
C MET A 1 -1.29 -1.93 -10.61
N ASN A 2 -2.31 -2.75 -10.41
CA ASN A 2 -3.15 -3.29 -11.48
C ASN A 2 -4.29 -2.32 -11.78
N GLN A 3 -4.41 -1.85 -13.03
CA GLN A 3 -5.43 -0.88 -13.45
C GLN A 3 -6.88 -1.39 -13.29
N LYS A 4 -7.09 -2.70 -13.19
CA LYS A 4 -8.41 -3.31 -13.02
C LYS A 4 -8.92 -3.24 -11.58
N TYR A 5 -8.04 -3.00 -10.61
CA TYR A 5 -8.38 -3.05 -9.19
C TYR A 5 -8.67 -1.65 -8.66
N ARG A 6 -9.90 -1.18 -8.91
CA ARG A 6 -10.39 0.12 -8.46
C ARG A 6 -11.65 -0.06 -7.62
N PHE A 7 -12.03 0.97 -6.86
CA PHE A 7 -13.23 0.89 -6.03
C PHE A 7 -14.50 0.68 -6.86
N GLU A 8 -14.56 1.26 -8.07
CA GLU A 8 -15.71 1.16 -8.97
C GLU A 8 -15.93 -0.26 -9.50
N THR A 9 -14.86 -1.07 -9.56
CA THR A 9 -14.92 -2.46 -10.02
C THR A 9 -15.02 -3.46 -8.86
N PHE A 10 -15.03 -3.00 -7.61
CA PHE A 10 -15.17 -3.85 -6.43
C PHE A 10 -16.66 -4.05 -6.08
N VAL A 11 -17.14 -5.29 -6.17
CA VAL A 11 -18.54 -5.60 -5.82
C VAL A 11 -18.72 -5.67 -4.30
N VAL A 12 -19.51 -4.75 -3.77
CA VAL A 12 -19.82 -4.65 -2.33
C VAL A 12 -21.01 -5.54 -1.96
N GLY A 13 -20.83 -6.35 -0.91
CA GLY A 13 -21.86 -7.18 -0.30
C GLY A 13 -21.74 -7.19 1.22
N SER A 14 -22.70 -7.79 1.92
CA SER A 14 -22.74 -7.83 3.40
C SER A 14 -21.41 -8.28 4.03
N ASN A 15 -20.74 -9.25 3.41
CA ASN A 15 -19.53 -9.89 3.95
C ASN A 15 -18.24 -9.07 3.75
N ASN A 16 -18.25 -8.05 2.86
CA ASN A 16 -17.08 -7.23 2.55
C ASN A 16 -17.32 -5.72 2.72
N LYS A 17 -18.56 -5.31 3.04
CA LYS A 17 -18.96 -3.91 3.18
C LYS A 17 -18.10 -3.15 4.17
N PHE A 18 -17.79 -3.76 5.32
CA PHE A 18 -16.94 -3.11 6.33
C PHE A 18 -15.51 -2.86 5.82
N ALA A 19 -14.89 -3.87 5.20
CA ALA A 19 -13.55 -3.73 4.63
C ALA A 19 -13.52 -2.69 3.50
N TYR A 20 -14.55 -2.65 2.64
CA TYR A 20 -14.70 -1.64 1.60
C TYR A 20 -14.82 -0.24 2.20
N SER A 21 -15.72 -0.02 3.16
CA SER A 21 -15.91 1.30 3.78
C SER A 21 -14.66 1.78 4.52
N ALA A 22 -13.94 0.89 5.21
CA ALA A 22 -12.68 1.24 5.86
C ALA A 22 -11.59 1.61 4.84
N ALA A 23 -11.49 0.85 3.73
CA ALA A 23 -10.57 1.17 2.64
C ALA A 23 -10.90 2.51 1.98
N LEU A 24 -12.18 2.82 1.74
CA LEU A 24 -12.61 4.08 1.17
C LEU A 24 -12.27 5.27 2.09
N ALA A 25 -12.57 5.17 3.39
CA ALA A 25 -12.26 6.22 4.36
C ALA A 25 -10.75 6.52 4.44
N VAL A 26 -9.90 5.48 4.35
CA VAL A 26 -8.44 5.64 4.32
C VAL A 26 -7.96 6.27 3.01
N ALA A 27 -8.62 5.99 1.89
CA ALA A 27 -8.28 6.60 0.62
C ALA A 27 -8.70 8.08 0.55
N GLU A 28 -9.85 8.44 1.13
CA GLU A 28 -10.37 9.81 1.21
C GLU A 28 -9.56 10.70 2.16
N SER A 29 -9.00 10.14 3.22
CA SER A 29 -8.16 10.88 4.19
C SER A 29 -6.98 10.04 4.68
N PRO A 30 -5.94 9.84 3.83
CA PRO A 30 -4.79 8.99 4.15
C PRO A 30 -4.06 9.45 5.41
N GLY A 31 -3.92 8.54 6.38
CA GLY A 31 -3.24 8.79 7.65
C GLY A 31 -4.09 9.43 8.74
N GLU A 32 -5.31 9.91 8.44
CA GLU A 32 -6.21 10.52 9.43
C GLU A 32 -7.28 9.54 9.93
N ALA A 33 -8.00 8.89 9.00
CA ALA A 33 -9.07 7.97 9.38
C ALA A 33 -8.53 6.75 10.14
N TYR A 34 -7.47 6.13 9.61
CA TYR A 34 -6.75 5.02 10.24
C TYR A 34 -5.28 5.05 9.81
N ASN A 35 -4.37 4.71 10.74
CA ASN A 35 -2.97 4.45 10.44
C ASN A 35 -2.38 3.47 11.47
N PRO A 36 -2.20 2.17 11.13
CA PRO A 36 -2.42 1.54 9.83
C PRO A 36 -3.86 1.03 9.61
N LEU A 37 -4.21 0.78 8.34
CA LEU A 37 -5.32 -0.09 7.95
C LEU A 37 -4.80 -1.51 7.70
N PHE A 38 -5.35 -2.50 8.41
CA PHE A 38 -4.97 -3.90 8.25
C PHE A 38 -6.14 -4.74 7.71
N LEU A 39 -6.00 -5.24 6.47
CA LEU A 39 -6.99 -6.09 5.81
C LEU A 39 -6.59 -7.56 5.90
N TYR A 40 -7.44 -8.39 6.52
CA TYR A 40 -7.22 -9.84 6.63
C TYR A 40 -8.41 -10.63 6.10
N GLY A 41 -8.17 -11.89 5.71
CA GLY A 41 -9.18 -12.79 5.15
C GLY A 41 -8.55 -13.86 4.27
N GLY A 42 -9.32 -14.90 3.94
CA GLY A 42 -8.89 -15.99 3.08
C GLY A 42 -8.49 -15.57 1.65
N PRO A 43 -7.93 -16.50 0.85
CA PRO A 43 -7.61 -16.25 -0.55
C PRO A 43 -8.84 -15.78 -1.34
N GLY A 44 -8.64 -14.91 -2.33
CA GLY A 44 -9.72 -14.45 -3.21
C GLY A 44 -10.74 -13.48 -2.60
N LEU A 45 -10.64 -13.11 -1.31
CA LEU A 45 -11.60 -12.21 -0.65
C LEU A 45 -11.37 -10.70 -0.90
N GLY A 46 -10.60 -10.35 -1.93
CA GLY A 46 -10.49 -8.95 -2.36
C GLY A 46 -9.45 -8.07 -1.66
N LYS A 47 -8.63 -8.61 -0.74
CA LYS A 47 -7.55 -7.86 -0.03
C LYS A 47 -6.68 -7.04 -0.98
N THR A 48 -6.11 -7.70 -1.99
CA THR A 48 -5.23 -7.05 -2.98
C THR A 48 -6.00 -6.05 -3.86
N HIS A 49 -7.27 -6.33 -4.15
CA HIS A 49 -8.12 -5.41 -4.93
C HIS A 49 -8.35 -4.11 -4.15
N LEU A 50 -8.77 -4.20 -2.90
CA LEU A 50 -9.00 -3.04 -2.03
C LEU A 50 -7.73 -2.24 -1.81
N MET A 51 -6.61 -2.91 -1.54
CA MET A 51 -5.31 -2.25 -1.39
C MET A 51 -4.90 -1.46 -2.64
N HIS A 52 -5.06 -2.02 -3.84
CA HIS A 52 -4.78 -1.29 -5.09
C HIS A 52 -5.78 -0.17 -5.31
N SER A 53 -7.04 -0.35 -4.90
CA SER A 53 -8.09 0.67 -5.02
C SER A 53 -7.77 1.92 -4.21
N ILE A 54 -7.24 1.74 -2.98
CA ILE A 54 -6.73 2.85 -2.15
C ILE A 54 -5.65 3.61 -2.93
N GLY A 55 -4.66 2.90 -3.47
CA GLY A 55 -3.57 3.52 -4.21
C GLY A 55 -4.02 4.30 -5.44
N HIS A 56 -4.94 3.74 -6.24
CA HIS A 56 -5.49 4.44 -7.41
C HIS A 56 -6.30 5.66 -7.00
N PHE A 57 -7.18 5.52 -6.01
CA PHE A 57 -7.99 6.63 -5.54
C PHE A 57 -7.11 7.81 -5.06
N VAL A 58 -6.07 7.53 -4.27
CA VAL A 58 -5.13 8.57 -3.81
C VAL A 58 -4.42 9.22 -4.98
N LEU A 59 -3.91 8.45 -5.96
CA LEU A 59 -3.21 9.03 -7.11
C LEU A 59 -4.13 9.86 -8.03
N ASP A 60 -5.40 9.47 -8.15
CA ASP A 60 -6.39 10.17 -8.98
C ASP A 60 -6.86 11.49 -8.33
N HIS A 61 -6.95 11.55 -7.01
CA HIS A 61 -7.52 12.70 -6.27
C HIS A 61 -6.48 13.59 -5.59
N MET A 62 -5.28 13.05 -5.31
CA MET A 62 -4.18 13.72 -4.60
C MET A 62 -2.87 13.50 -5.39
N PRO A 63 -2.74 14.10 -6.58
CA PRO A 63 -1.65 13.81 -7.52
C PRO A 63 -0.25 14.20 -7.01
N ASP A 64 -0.17 14.99 -5.94
CA ASP A 64 1.06 15.37 -5.24
C ASP A 64 1.57 14.31 -4.25
N LYS A 65 0.72 13.32 -3.89
CA LYS A 65 1.06 12.27 -2.92
C LYS A 65 1.92 11.17 -3.54
N LYS A 66 2.93 10.72 -2.79
CA LYS A 66 3.78 9.59 -3.14
C LYS A 66 3.21 8.29 -2.58
N VAL A 67 2.69 7.44 -3.47
CA VAL A 67 2.17 6.11 -3.13
C VAL A 67 3.18 5.03 -3.50
N LEU A 68 3.51 4.15 -2.55
CA LEU A 68 4.34 2.98 -2.78
C LEU A 68 3.55 1.71 -2.45
N TYR A 69 3.38 0.85 -3.46
CA TYR A 69 2.88 -0.52 -3.29
C TYR A 69 4.06 -1.50 -3.33
N VAL A 70 4.13 -2.39 -2.33
CA VAL A 70 5.20 -3.39 -2.23
C VAL A 70 4.66 -4.70 -1.66
N THR A 71 5.12 -5.84 -2.18
CA THR A 71 4.82 -7.11 -1.50
C THR A 71 5.75 -7.32 -0.31
N SER A 72 5.31 -8.05 0.72
CA SER A 72 6.18 -8.38 1.87
C SER A 72 7.44 -9.13 1.44
N GLU A 73 7.36 -9.93 0.37
CA GLU A 73 8.51 -10.62 -0.23
C GLU A 73 9.51 -9.63 -0.84
N GLN A 74 9.04 -8.69 -1.67
CA GLN A 74 9.88 -7.64 -2.25
C GLN A 74 10.55 -6.81 -1.17
N PHE A 75 9.78 -6.37 -0.17
CA PHE A 75 10.32 -5.63 0.97
C PHE A 75 11.41 -6.42 1.70
N THR A 76 11.15 -7.70 1.99
CA THR A 76 12.12 -8.56 2.70
C THR A 76 13.40 -8.74 1.89
N ASN A 77 13.30 -8.99 0.58
CA ASN A 77 14.47 -9.12 -0.29
C ASN A 77 15.29 -7.82 -0.33
N GLU A 78 14.62 -6.66 -0.44
CA GLU A 78 15.30 -5.36 -0.43
C GLU A 78 15.94 -5.04 0.93
N VAL A 79 15.32 -5.44 2.04
CA VAL A 79 15.94 -5.36 3.38
C VAL A 79 17.21 -6.20 3.42
N ILE A 80 17.15 -7.48 3.01
CA ILE A 80 18.29 -8.40 3.02
C ILE A 80 19.44 -7.84 2.17
N ASP A 81 19.12 -7.37 0.95
CA ASP A 81 20.11 -6.79 0.06
C ASP A 81 20.73 -5.51 0.62
N SER A 82 19.91 -4.64 1.23
CA SER A 82 20.40 -3.42 1.85
C SER A 82 21.31 -3.69 3.06
N ILE A 83 21.06 -4.74 3.83
CA ILE A 83 21.92 -5.14 4.96
C ILE A 83 23.23 -5.77 4.45
N ARG A 84 23.15 -6.66 3.46
CA ARG A 84 24.31 -7.35 2.89
C ARG A 84 25.28 -6.36 2.26
N SER A 85 24.77 -5.48 1.39
CA SER A 85 25.58 -4.51 0.65
C SER A 85 25.84 -3.23 1.43
N GLY A 86 24.98 -2.88 2.38
CA GLY A 86 25.12 -1.70 3.25
C GLY A 86 26.31 -1.75 4.20
N LYS A 87 26.86 -2.94 4.46
CA LYS A 87 28.14 -3.10 5.17
C LYS A 87 29.33 -2.56 4.37
N GLN A 88 29.22 -2.51 3.04
CA GLN A 88 30.26 -2.05 2.13
C GLN A 88 30.01 -0.62 1.66
N ASP A 89 28.74 -0.22 1.46
CA ASP A 89 28.35 1.14 1.06
C ASP A 89 27.12 1.62 1.85
N THR A 90 27.35 2.56 2.76
CA THR A 90 26.29 3.19 3.59
C THR A 90 25.21 3.89 2.77
N LYS A 91 25.49 4.30 1.52
CA LYS A 91 24.50 4.93 0.63
C LYS A 91 23.36 3.97 0.27
N ILE A 92 23.61 2.66 0.24
CA ILE A 92 22.59 1.64 -0.09
C ILE A 92 21.53 1.58 1.01
N MET A 93 21.94 1.58 2.28
CA MET A 93 21.03 1.61 3.42
C MET A 93 20.23 2.92 3.45
N SER A 94 20.87 4.05 3.13
CA SER A 94 20.19 5.35 3.04
C SER A 94 19.12 5.37 1.94
N ARG A 95 19.42 4.86 0.75
CA ARG A 95 18.44 4.74 -0.35
C ARG A 95 17.26 3.84 -0.01
N PHE A 96 17.52 2.71 0.66
CA PHE A 96 16.45 1.84 1.15
C PHE A 96 15.53 2.61 2.11
N ARG A 97 16.10 3.30 3.11
CA ARG A 97 15.32 4.10 4.06
C ARG A 97 14.55 5.21 3.35
N GLU A 98 15.16 5.90 2.41
CA GLU A 98 14.53 6.96 1.64
C GLU A 98 13.31 6.44 0.87
N LYS A 99 13.45 5.33 0.15
CA LYS A 99 12.37 4.70 -0.61
C LYS A 99 11.12 4.40 0.24
N TYR A 100 11.30 3.86 1.45
CA TYR A 100 10.18 3.44 2.29
C TYR A 100 9.69 4.49 3.28
N ARG A 101 10.48 5.52 3.61
CA ARG A 101 10.13 6.53 4.62
C ARG A 101 9.76 7.90 4.07
N THR A 102 9.96 8.15 2.78
CA THR A 102 9.61 9.44 2.15
C THR A 102 8.28 9.39 1.38
N VAL A 103 7.54 8.29 1.48
CA VAL A 103 6.24 8.09 0.85
C VAL A 103 5.13 8.59 1.77
N ASP A 104 4.07 9.14 1.19
CA ASP A 104 2.89 9.55 1.93
C ASP A 104 1.98 8.35 2.25
N VAL A 105 1.93 7.36 1.36
CA VAL A 105 1.11 6.15 1.51
C VAL A 105 1.94 4.92 1.16
N LEU A 106 2.07 4.01 2.12
CA LEU A 106 2.72 2.71 1.95
C LEU A 106 1.65 1.61 2.00
N LEU A 107 1.58 0.81 0.93
CA LEU A 107 0.61 -0.27 0.70
C LEU A 107 1.30 -1.63 0.60
#